data_AF-A0AAW2XRZ5-F1
#
_entry.id   AF-A0AAW2XRZ5-F1
#
_cell.length_a   1.000
_cell.length_b   1.000
_cell.length_c   1.000
_cell.angle_alpha   90.00
_cell.angle_beta   90.00
_cell.angle_gamma   90.00
#
_symmetry.space_group_name_H-M   'P 1'
#
loop_
_entity.id
_entity.type
_entity.pdbx_description
1 polymer ?
#
loop_
_entity_poly.entity_id
_entity_poly.type
_entity_poly.pdbx_seq_one_letter_code
_entity_poly.pdbx_strand_id
1 'polypeptide(L)' 'MDSVGVDSVIKRLLEVKGTPGKQVRLSESEMRQLCVQSRQIFLQQPTLLELEAPIKIC' A
#
# COMPACT_ATOMS: atom_id res chain seq x y z
N MET A 1 14.60 -8.91 -1.67
CA MET A 1 13.34 -9.61 -1.97
C MET A 1 12.36 -8.57 -2.51
N ASP A 2 12.66 -8.21 -3.75
CA ASP A 2 11.88 -7.68 -4.87
C ASP A 2 10.84 -6.57 -4.63
N SER A 3 11.33 -5.33 -4.71
CA SER A 3 10.56 -4.11 -4.97
C SER A 3 9.60 -4.25 -6.17
N VAL A 4 9.93 -5.12 -7.12
CA VAL A 4 9.13 -5.44 -8.32
C VAL A 4 7.69 -5.85 -7.99
N GLY A 5 7.46 -6.52 -6.85
CA GLY A 5 6.12 -6.98 -6.46
C GLY A 5 5.17 -5.82 -6.09
N VAL A 6 5.61 -4.94 -5.19
CA VAL A 6 4.79 -3.82 -4.70
C VAL A 6 4.63 -2.74 -5.77
N ASP A 7 5.68 -2.45 -6.53
CA ASP A 7 5.64 -1.46 -7.62
C ASP A 7 4.62 -1.85 -8.70
N SER A 8 4.51 -3.16 -9.02
CA SER A 8 3.51 -3.66 -9.96
C SER A 8 2.06 -3.49 -9.46
N VAL A 9 1.84 -3.71 -8.17
CA VAL A 9 0.53 -3.51 -7.52
C VAL A 9 0.15 -2.02 -7.55
N ILE A 10 1.08 -1.14 -7.17
CA ILE A 10 0.86 0.31 -7.18
C ILE A 10 0.50 0.78 -8.60
N LYS A 11 1.26 0.32 -9.61
CA LYS A 11 1.01 0.70 -11.00
C LYS A 11 -0.41 0.32 -11.44
N ARG A 12 -0.84 -0.92 -11.22
CA ARG A 12 -2.20 -1.39 -11.58
C ARG A 12 -3.30 -0.63 -10.82
N LEU A 13 -3.08 -0.30 -9.56
CA LEU A 13 -4.03 0.49 -8.76
C LEU A 13 -4.16 1.93 -9.29
N LEU A 14 -3.08 2.51 -9.81
CA LEU A 14 -3.08 3.86 -10.38
C LEU A 14 -3.61 3.90 -11.83
N GLU A 15 -3.58 2.79 -12.57
CA GLU A 15 -4.10 2.70 -13.95
C GLU A 15 -5.61 3.00 -14.07
N VAL A 16 -6.37 2.92 -12.99
CA VAL A 16 -7.81 3.24 -12.98
C VAL A 16 -8.11 4.69 -12.56
N LYS A 17 -7.07 5.52 -12.36
CA LYS A 17 -7.22 6.93 -12.06
C LYS A 17 -7.96 7.63 -13.22
N GLY A 18 -9.09 8.28 -12.91
CA GLY A 18 -9.95 8.93 -13.90
C GLY A 18 -11.06 8.03 -14.46
N THR A 19 -11.16 6.76 -14.06
CA THR A 19 -12.27 5.86 -14.41
C THR A 19 -13.00 5.37 -13.15
N PRO A 20 -13.95 6.15 -12.61
CA PRO A 20 -14.71 5.75 -11.42
C PRO A 20 -15.43 4.41 -11.62
N GLY A 21 -15.41 3.55 -10.60
CA GLY A 21 -16.11 2.26 -10.61
C GLY A 21 -15.36 1.10 -11.30
N LYS A 22 -14.22 1.35 -11.95
CA LYS A 22 -13.41 0.28 -12.55
C LYS A 22 -12.67 -0.51 -11.45
N GLN A 23 -12.93 -1.81 -11.39
CA GLN A 23 -12.27 -2.71 -10.44
C GLN A 23 -10.86 -3.10 -10.91
N VAL A 24 -9.90 -3.11 -9.98
CA VAL A 24 -8.55 -3.64 -10.18
C VAL A 24 -8.51 -5.06 -9.64
N ARG A 25 -8.04 -6.01 -10.46
CA ARG A 25 -7.89 -7.41 -10.04
C ARG A 25 -6.53 -7.60 -9.39
N LEU A 26 -6.54 -7.95 -8.12
CA LEU A 26 -5.38 -8.43 -7.36
C LEU A 26 -5.60 -9.89 -6.99
N SER A 27 -4.55 -10.71 -7.02
CA SER A 27 -4.65 -12.08 -6.53
C SER A 27 -4.77 -12.11 -5.00
N GLU A 28 -5.30 -13.20 -4.45
CA GLU A 28 -5.33 -13.40 -3.00
C GLU A 28 -3.92 -13.35 -2.39
N SER A 29 -2.93 -13.91 -3.08
CA SER A 29 -1.54 -13.91 -2.63
C SER A 29 -0.97 -12.50 -2.51
N GLU A 30 -1.23 -11.63 -3.51
CA GLU A 30 -0.81 -10.23 -3.50
C GLU A 30 -1.47 -9.48 -2.34
N MET A 31 -2.79 -9.63 -2.17
CA MET A 31 -3.53 -8.99 -1.08
C MET A 31 -2.99 -9.43 0.29
N ARG A 32 -2.79 -10.73 0.49
CA ARG A 32 -2.26 -11.30 1.73
C ARG A 32 -0.84 -10.79 2.02
N GLN A 33 0.02 -10.72 1.00
CA GLN A 33 1.38 -10.22 1.14
C GLN A 33 1.39 -8.76 1.59
N LEU A 34 0.55 -7.90 1.00
CA LEU A 34 0.43 -6.50 1.42
C LEU A 34 0.03 -6.40 2.89
N CYS A 35 -0.96 -7.18 3.34
CA CYS A 35 -1.40 -7.19 4.73
C CYS A 35 -0.30 -7.65 5.68
N VAL A 36 0.39 -8.75 5.36
CA VAL A 36 1.45 -9.31 6.22
C VAL A 36 2.62 -8.33 6.35
N GLN A 37 3.07 -7.75 5.24
CA GLN A 37 4.18 -6.80 5.24
C GLN A 37 3.80 -5.49 5.94
N SER A 38 2.62 -4.93 5.66
CA SER A 38 2.13 -3.72 6.34
C SER A 38 2.00 -3.93 7.84
N ARG A 39 1.49 -5.09 8.28
CA ARG A 39 1.40 -5.44 9.71
C ARG A 39 2.78 -5.48 10.37
N GLN A 40 3.79 -6.03 9.70
CA GLN A 40 5.15 -6.04 10.23
C GLN A 40 5.69 -4.61 10.41
N ILE A 41 5.48 -3.73 9.42
CA ILE A 41 5.89 -2.32 9.49
C ILE A 41 5.18 -1.61 10.65
N PHE A 42 3.86 -1.77 10.80
CA PHE A 42 3.12 -1.17 11.91
C PHE A 42 3.57 -1.67 13.29
N LEU A 43 3.98 -2.94 13.41
CA LEU A 43 4.51 -3.47 14.67
C LEU A 43 5.93 -2.99 14.98
N GLN A 44 6.70 -2.62 13.96
CA GLN A 44 8.04 -2.04 14.12
C GLN A 44 7.96 -0.55 14.49
N GLN A 45 6.88 0.13 14.14
CA GLN A 45 6.64 1.52 14.48
C GLN A 45 6.00 1.66 15.87
N PRO A 46 6.23 2.77 16.60
CA PRO A 46 5.55 3.03 17.86
C PRO A 46 4.06 3.29 17.62
N THR A 47 3.21 2.86 18.57
CA THR A 47 1.76 3.12 18.55
C THR A 47 1.43 4.62 18.52
N LEU A 48 2.25 5.43 19.18
CA LEU A 48 2.19 6.89 19.11
C LEU A 48 3.25 7.37 18.12
N LEU A 49 2.83 7.77 16.93
CA LEU A 49 3.74 8.28 15.89
C LEU A 49 4.16 9.72 16.21
N GLU A 50 5.46 9.95 16.22
CA GLU A 50 6.05 11.30 16.25
C GLU A 50 6.43 11.67 14.81
N LEU A 51 5.72 12.66 14.23
CA LEU A 51 5.87 13.06 12.83
C LEU A 51 6.32 14.53 12.76
N GLU A 52 7.21 14.82 11.83
CA GLU A 52 7.69 16.18 11.56
C GLU A 52 6.95 16.82 10.38
N ALA A 53 6.77 18.14 10.43
CA ALA A 53 6.21 18.91 9.33
C ALA A 53 7.23 19.09 8.19
N PRO A 54 6.81 19.22 6.92
CA PRO A 54 5.43 19.32 6.45
C PRO A 54 4.79 17.95 6.14
N ILE A 55 3.54 17.75 6.58
CA ILE A 55 2.74 16.56 6.28
C ILE A 55 1.32 16.95 5.88
N LYS A 56 0.71 16.20 4.96
CA LYS A 56 -0.72 16.31 4.63
C LYS A 56 -1.50 15.28 5.42
N ILE A 57 -2.48 15.74 6.20
CA ILE A 57 -3.43 14.88 6.91
C ILE A 57 -4.69 14.80 6.04
N CYS A 58 -5.12 13.58 5.71
CA CYS A 58 -6.28 13.29 4.85
C CYS A 58 -7.34 12.51 5.63
#